data_AF-A0A3A3EFV7-F1
#
_entry.id   AF-A0A3A3EFV7-F1
#
_cell.length_a   1.000
_cell.length_b   1.000
_cell.length_c   1.000
_cell.angle_alpha   90.00
_cell.angle_beta   90.00
_cell.angle_gamma   90.00
#
_symmetry.space_group_name_H-M   'P 1'
#
loop_
_entity.id
_entity.type
_entity.pdbx_description
1 polymer ?
#
loop_
_entity_poly.entity_id
_entity_poly.type
_entity_poly.pdbx_seq_one_letter_code
_entity_poly.pdbx_strand_id
1 'polypeptide(L)' 'MSLMSTEQVAEFLGVKVERVKRLAREHLLISKSQDDKGEPLFDPEDVKKYKELAERIGGL' A
#
# COMPACT_ATOMS: atom_id res chain seq x y z
N MET A 1 -13.42 -6.59 -6.36
CA MET A 1 -12.48 -6.89 -5.26
C MET A 1 -12.63 -5.80 -4.20
N SER A 2 -12.44 -6.14 -2.92
CA SER A 2 -12.50 -5.16 -1.83
C SER A 2 -11.15 -4.44 -1.74
N LEU A 3 -11.16 -3.11 -1.67
CA LEU A 3 -9.93 -2.34 -1.46
C LEU A 3 -9.42 -2.55 -0.03
N MET A 4 -8.11 -2.45 0.15
CA MET A 4 -7.43 -2.52 1.44
C MET A 4 -7.20 -1.12 1.99
N SER A 5 -7.44 -0.95 3.30
CA SER A 5 -7.05 0.28 4.00
C SER A 5 -5.55 0.37 4.20
N THR A 6 -5.07 1.57 4.54
CA THR A 6 -3.65 1.81 4.82
C THR A 6 -3.11 0.92 5.94
N GLU A 7 -3.94 0.57 6.92
CA GLU A 7 -3.61 -0.33 8.04
C GLU A 7 -3.43 -1.76 7.56
N GLN A 8 -4.38 -2.27 6.76
CA GLN A 8 -4.31 -3.63 6.21
C GLN A 8 -3.11 -3.80 5.28
N VAL A 9 -2.78 -2.76 4.50
CA VAL A 9 -1.58 -2.77 3.65
C VAL A 9 -0.30 -2.78 4.50
N ALA A 10 -0.28 -2.03 5.61
CA ALA A 10 0.87 -1.99 6.51
C ALA A 10 1.14 -3.38 7.11
N GLU A 11 0.10 -4.07 7.58
CA GLU A 11 0.20 -5.45 8.06
C GLU A 11 0.66 -6.41 6.96
N PHE A 12 0.11 -6.31 5.75
CA PHE A 12 0.45 -7.18 4.63
C PHE A 12 1.91 -7.04 4.17
N LEU A 13 2.40 -5.79 4.11
CA LEU A 13 3.78 -5.46 3.75
C LEU A 13 4.75 -5.63 4.93
N GLY A 14 4.26 -5.80 6.16
CA GLY A 14 5.09 -5.90 7.36
C GLY A 14 5.79 -4.58 7.72
N VAL A 15 5.19 -3.44 7.38
CA VAL A 15 5.75 -2.10 7.64
C VAL A 15 4.81 -1.25 8.48
N LYS A 16 5.28 -0.08 8.92
CA LYS A 16 4.42 0.89 9.63
C LYS A 16 3.43 1.55 8.68
N VAL A 17 2.24 1.91 9.20
CA VAL A 17 1.22 2.67 8.46
C VAL A 17 1.79 3.98 7.88
N GLU A 18 2.68 4.67 8.62
CA GLU A 18 3.36 5.88 8.14
C GLU A 18 4.17 5.63 6.86
N ARG A 19 4.80 4.46 6.73
CA ARG A 19 5.54 4.05 5.52
C ARG A 19 4.57 3.93 4.35
N VAL A 20 3.42 3.28 4.54
CA VAL A 20 2.39 3.14 3.49
C VAL A 20 1.84 4.50 3.06
N LYS A 21 1.54 5.40 4.00
CA LYS A 21 1.13 6.79 3.67
C LYS A 21 2.20 7.53 2.90
N ARG A 22 3.48 7.27 3.17
CA ARG A 22 4.60 7.83 2.43
C ARG A 22 4.69 7.24 1.02
N LEU A 23 4.55 5.92 0.86
CA LEU A 23 4.52 5.25 -0.44
C LEU A 23 3.41 5.79 -1.34
N ALA A 24 2.24 6.08 -0.78
CA ALA A 24 1.13 6.69 -1.49
C ALA A 24 1.44 8.14 -1.92
N ARG A 25 2.03 8.94 -1.02
CA ARG A 25 2.44 10.33 -1.30
C ARG A 25 3.58 10.43 -2.32
N GLU A 26 4.50 9.49 -2.29
CA GLU A 26 5.64 9.40 -3.24
C GLU A 26 5.24 8.66 -4.53
N HIS A 27 3.96 8.31 -4.72
CA HIS A 27 3.45 7.56 -5.88
C HIS A 27 4.14 6.20 -6.11
N LEU A 28 4.75 5.63 -5.07
CA LEU A 28 5.36 4.30 -5.10
C LEU A 28 4.33 3.18 -4.96
N LEU A 29 3.23 3.46 -4.26
CA LEU A 29 2.07 2.58 -4.16
C LEU A 29 0.81 3.35 -4.56
N ILE A 30 0.17 2.93 -5.64
CA ILE A 30 -0.94 3.67 -6.24
C ILE A 30 -2.24 3.35 -5.49
N SER A 31 -2.84 4.35 -4.85
CA SER A 31 -4.19 4.25 -4.30
C SER A 31 -5.23 4.27 -5.42
N LYS A 32 -6.22 3.36 -5.37
CA LYS A 32 -7.33 3.34 -6.33
C LYS A 32 -8.47 4.26 -5.94
N SER A 33 -8.65 4.48 -4.65
CA SER A 33 -9.72 5.30 -4.10
C SER A 33 -9.29 5.90 -2.77
N GLN A 34 -10.16 6.68 -2.16
CA GLN A 34 -10.04 7.12 -0.78
C GLN A 34 -11.24 6.62 0.02
N ASP A 35 -11.08 6.41 1.32
CA ASP A 35 -12.19 6.12 2.22
C ASP A 35 -12.91 7.41 2.67
N ASP A 36 -13.98 7.29 3.45
CA ASP A 36 -14.76 8.42 3.99
C ASP A 36 -13.93 9.42 4.81
N LYS A 37 -12.79 9.02 5.37
CA LYS A 37 -11.84 9.88 6.08
C LYS A 37 -10.78 10.53 5.18
N GLY A 38 -10.81 10.24 3.88
CA GLY A 38 -9.83 10.71 2.91
C GLY A 38 -8.50 9.96 2.93
N GLU A 39 -8.41 8.81 3.60
CA GLU A 39 -7.20 7.97 3.56
C GLU A 39 -7.19 7.13 2.29
N PRO A 40 -5.99 6.88 1.72
CA PRO A 40 -5.87 6.10 0.50
C PRO A 40 -6.27 4.63 0.73
N LEU A 41 -7.08 4.14 -0.21
CA LEU A 41 -7.48 2.75 -0.36
C LEU A 41 -6.71 2.12 -1.52
N PHE A 42 -6.20 0.92 -1.30
CA PHE A 42 -5.30 0.24 -2.23
C PHE A 42 -5.92 -1.03 -2.78
N ASP A 43 -5.58 -1.36 -4.02
CA ASP A 43 -5.96 -2.65 -4.56
C ASP A 43 -5.05 -3.75 -3.99
N PRO A 44 -5.59 -4.86 -3.44
CA PRO A 44 -4.78 -5.96 -2.93
C PRO A 44 -3.84 -6.55 -3.98
N GLU A 45 -4.22 -6.58 -5.26
CA GLU A 45 -3.35 -7.08 -6.33
C GLU A 45 -2.16 -6.14 -6.58
N ASP A 46 -2.38 -4.82 -6.54
CA ASP A 46 -1.30 -3.84 -6.70
C ASP A 46 -0.35 -3.84 -5.50
N VAL A 47 -0.88 -4.00 -4.29
CA VAL A 47 -0.07 -4.16 -3.06
C VAL A 47 0.79 -5.42 -3.13
N LYS A 48 0.23 -6.53 -3.62
CA LYS A 48 0.97 -7.78 -3.80
C LYS A 48 2.08 -7.63 -4.84
N LYS A 49 1.78 -7.06 -6.01
CA LYS A 49 2.79 -6.77 -7.04
C LYS A 49 3.90 -5.86 -6.52
N TYR A 50 3.53 -4.85 -5.73
CA TYR A 50 4.51 -3.96 -5.10
C TYR A 50 5.44 -4.72 -4.16
N LYS A 51 4.90 -5.62 -3.32
CA LYS A 51 5.71 -6.47 -2.43
C LYS A 51 6.70 -7.33 -3.21
N GLU A 52 6.22 -8.04 -4.23
CA GLU A 52 7.07 -8.89 -5.08
C GLU A 52 8.17 -8.08 -5.79
N LEU A 53 7.83 -6.87 -6.24
CA LEU A 53 8.80 -5.96 -6.83
C LEU A 53 9.83 -5.53 -5.78
N ALA A 54 9.40 -5.04 -4.62
CA ALA A 54 10.25 -4.58 -3.53
C ALA A 54 11.25 -5.67 -3.09
N GLU A 55 10.79 -6.91 -2.92
CA GLU A 55 11.67 -8.04 -2.61
C GLU A 55 12.72 -8.30 -3.70
N ARG A 56 12.38 -8.08 -4.97
CA ARG A 56 13.29 -8.25 -6.11
C ARG A 56 14.37 -7.15 -6.22
N ILE A 57 14.07 -5.92 -5.78
CA ILE A 57 15.02 -4.79 -5.79
C ILE A 57 15.86 -4.66 -4.52
N GLY A 58 15.70 -5.56 -3.54
CA GLY A 58 16.53 -5.61 -2.33
C GLY A 58 15.78 -5.52 -1.00
N GLY A 59 14.45 -5.64 -1.01
CA GLY A 59 13.61 -5.62 0.19
C GLY A 59 12.87 -4.30 0.42
N LEU A 60 12.01 -4.29 1.44
CA LEU A 60 11.09 -3.22 1.82
C LEU A 60 11.60 -2.42 3.04
#